data_AF-A0A353CCK6-F1
#
_entry.id   AF-A0A353CCK6-F1
#
_cell.length_a   1.000
_cell.length_b   1.000
_cell.length_c   1.000
_cell.angle_alpha   90.00
_cell.angle_beta   90.00
_cell.angle_gamma   90.00
#
_symmetry.space_group_name_H-M   'P 1'
#
loop_
_entity.id
_entity.type
_entity.pdbx_description
1 polymer ?
#
loop_
_entity_poly.entity_id
_entity_poly.type
_entity_poly.pdbx_seq_one_letter_code
_entity_poly.pdbx_strand_id
1 'polypeptide(L)'
;MLAFLIQIDWEKLKPEYLFGGQVLERLPAGLSIVYIVGIGVLLGFLVITFFDNIRRPKFPFEQHLPREVSKKLTQTIANRSIRIWQFVFVLLAFSVFGFQVYWTFFADDANEQFQSLAYKDLRNRRTTAANLRGWMLDRNGKLGGALAYYKLNADGDITRSYALEKE
;
A
#
# COMPACT_ATOMS: atom_id res chain seq x y z
N MET A 1 32.85 -15.05 -12.36
CA MET A 1 31.55 -14.38 -12.06
C MET A 1 31.56 -13.58 -10.75
N LEU A 2 32.28 -13.99 -9.69
CA LEU A 2 32.35 -13.23 -8.43
C LEU A 2 33.05 -11.85 -8.53
N ALA A 3 33.98 -11.66 -9.49
CA ALA A 3 34.70 -10.39 -9.66
C ALA A 3 33.83 -9.22 -10.17
N PHE A 4 32.70 -9.49 -10.81
CA PHE A 4 31.79 -8.46 -11.31
C PHE A 4 31.02 -7.75 -10.18
N LEU A 5 30.79 -8.44 -9.06
CA LEU A 5 30.08 -7.88 -7.90
C LEU A 5 30.94 -6.93 -7.07
N ILE A 6 32.28 -7.00 -7.18
CA ILE A 6 33.23 -6.18 -6.42
C ILE A 6 33.47 -4.81 -7.08
N GLN A 7 33.16 -4.67 -8.37
CA GLN A 7 33.25 -3.38 -9.10
C GLN A 7 31.98 -2.53 -8.99
N ILE A 8 30.95 -3.04 -8.30
CA ILE A 8 29.71 -2.28 -8.08
C ILE A 8 29.97 -1.30 -6.94
N ASP A 9 29.99 -0.03 -7.30
CA ASP A 9 30.08 1.10 -6.37
C ASP A 9 28.79 1.15 -5.52
N TRP A 10 28.81 0.46 -4.38
CA TRP A 10 27.67 0.33 -3.47
C TRP A 10 27.16 1.67 -2.95
N GLU A 11 27.98 2.73 -2.99
CA GLU A 11 27.57 4.08 -2.65
C GLU A 11 26.48 4.61 -3.60
N LYS A 12 26.55 4.24 -4.89
CA LYS A 12 25.56 4.65 -5.91
C LYS A 12 24.24 3.89 -5.83
N LEU A 13 24.20 2.79 -5.09
CA LEU A 13 22.99 2.01 -4.83
C LEU A 13 22.24 2.48 -3.58
N LYS A 14 22.75 3.49 -2.86
CA LYS A 14 21.99 4.08 -1.75
C LYS A 14 20.68 4.68 -2.29
N PRO A 15 19.55 4.52 -1.57
CA PRO A 15 18.24 5.02 -2.01
C PRO A 15 18.26 6.51 -2.38
N GLU A 16 19.11 7.28 -1.71
CA GLU A 16 19.34 8.72 -1.90
C GLU A 16 19.74 9.08 -3.34
N TYR A 17 20.53 8.24 -4.01
CA TYR A 17 20.98 8.46 -5.39
C TYR A 17 20.02 7.90 -6.43
N LEU A 18 19.30 6.81 -6.12
CA LEU A 18 18.30 6.20 -7.00
C LEU A 18 17.03 7.04 -7.13
N PHE A 19 16.62 7.76 -6.08
CA PHE A 19 15.40 8.58 -6.05
C PHE A 19 15.67 10.09 -6.12
N GLY A 20 16.89 10.47 -6.49
CA GLY A 20 17.26 11.83 -6.88
C GLY A 20 17.23 12.86 -5.75
N GLY A 21 18.17 12.78 -4.79
CA GLY A 21 18.65 13.89 -3.94
C GLY A 21 17.66 14.61 -3.00
N GLN A 22 16.35 14.43 -3.18
CA GLN A 22 15.29 14.99 -2.34
C GLN A 22 14.82 13.93 -1.35
N VAL A 23 15.62 13.81 -0.28
CA VAL A 23 15.64 12.68 0.65
C VAL A 23 14.33 12.51 1.44
N LEU A 24 13.59 13.57 1.78
CA LEU A 24 12.43 13.40 2.68
C LEU A 24 11.10 13.07 1.98
N GLU A 25 10.84 13.62 0.79
CA GLU A 25 9.52 13.49 0.14
C GLU A 25 9.46 12.32 -0.86
N ARG A 26 10.57 12.02 -1.53
CA ARG A 26 10.60 11.02 -2.62
C ARG A 26 11.03 9.63 -2.17
N LEU A 27 11.76 9.50 -1.05
CA LEU A 27 12.16 8.20 -0.52
C LEU A 27 10.97 7.33 -0.08
N PRO A 28 9.96 7.84 0.66
CA PRO A 28 8.81 7.02 1.05
C PRO A 28 8.01 6.57 -0.17
N ALA A 29 7.81 7.47 -1.14
CA ALA A 29 7.09 7.18 -2.38
C ALA A 29 7.84 6.16 -3.25
N GLY A 30 9.15 6.35 -3.47
CA GLY A 30 9.99 5.44 -4.23
C GLY A 30 10.05 4.04 -3.64
N LEU A 31 10.23 3.94 -2.31
CA LEU A 31 10.20 2.66 -1.61
C LEU A 31 8.83 1.98 -1.72
N SER A 32 7.73 2.73 -1.64
CA SER A 32 6.38 2.17 -1.79
C SER A 32 6.17 1.58 -3.19
N ILE A 33 6.67 2.22 -4.25
CA ILE A 33 6.59 1.71 -5.63
C ILE A 33 7.38 0.41 -5.75
N VAL A 34 8.61 0.37 -5.24
CA VAL A 34 9.43 -0.85 -5.24
C VAL A 34 8.72 -1.98 -4.49
N TYR A 35 8.10 -1.67 -3.35
CA TYR A 35 7.35 -2.65 -2.56
C TYR A 35 6.12 -3.18 -3.31
N ILE A 36 5.34 -2.30 -3.94
CA ILE A 36 4.16 -2.67 -4.74
C ILE A 36 4.57 -3.54 -5.93
N VAL A 37 5.64 -3.17 -6.64
CA VAL A 37 6.16 -3.96 -7.77
C VAL A 37 6.65 -5.32 -7.28
N GLY A 38 7.41 -5.37 -6.18
CA GLY A 38 7.91 -6.61 -5.59
C GLY A 38 6.78 -7.55 -5.17
N ILE A 39 5.76 -7.02 -4.49
CA ILE A 39 4.55 -7.78 -4.13
C ILE A 39 3.82 -8.25 -5.39
N GLY A 40 3.66 -7.38 -6.39
CA GLY A 40 3.00 -7.71 -7.66
C GLY A 40 3.69 -8.87 -8.39
N VAL A 41 5.02 -8.87 -8.44
CA VAL A 41 5.82 -9.97 -9.01
C VAL A 41 5.63 -11.25 -8.20
N LEU A 42 5.67 -11.17 -6.86
CA LEU A 42 5.44 -12.33 -5.99
C LEU A 42 4.05 -12.94 -6.20
N LEU A 43 3.01 -12.11 -6.26
CA LEU A 43 1.65 -12.55 -6.55
C LEU A 43 1.54 -13.15 -7.96
N GLY A 44 2.21 -12.54 -8.95
CA GLY A 44 2.29 -13.09 -10.31
C GLY A 44 2.91 -14.49 -10.32
N PHE A 45 4.05 -14.68 -9.64
CA PHE A 45 4.68 -16.01 -9.49
C PHE A 45 3.78 -16.99 -8.74
N LEU A 46 3.09 -16.56 -7.69
CA LEU A 46 2.16 -17.41 -6.95
C LEU A 46 1.01 -17.88 -7.86
N VAL A 47 0.46 -16.99 -8.67
CA VAL A 47 -0.63 -17.31 -9.60
C VAL A 47 -0.15 -18.23 -10.72
N ILE A 48 1.03 -17.96 -11.31
CA ILE A 48 1.63 -18.82 -12.34
C ILE A 48 1.88 -20.22 -11.78
N THR A 49 2.51 -20.33 -10.62
CA THR A 49 2.79 -21.63 -9.98
C THR A 49 1.50 -22.36 -9.59
N PHE A 50 0.46 -21.64 -9.19
CA PHE A 50 -0.86 -22.21 -8.96
C PHE A 50 -1.48 -22.79 -10.24
N PHE A 51 -1.46 -22.04 -11.34
CA PHE A 51 -1.95 -22.53 -12.63
C PHE A 51 -1.13 -23.68 -13.19
N ASP A 52 0.19 -23.64 -13.06
CA ASP A 52 1.08 -24.73 -13.45
C ASP A 52 0.79 -25.99 -12.64
N ASN A 53 0.61 -25.87 -11.32
CA ASN A 53 0.26 -27.00 -10.46
C ASN A 53 -1.10 -27.62 -10.82
N ILE A 54 -2.05 -26.84 -11.33
CA ILE A 54 -3.33 -27.35 -11.83
C ILE A 54 -3.15 -28.10 -13.17
N ARG A 55 -2.25 -27.60 -14.03
CA ARG A 55 -2.00 -28.15 -15.37
C ARG A 55 -1.03 -29.33 -15.39
N ARG A 56 -0.30 -29.61 -14.30
CA ARG A 56 0.65 -30.74 -14.28
C ARG A 56 -0.10 -32.06 -14.58
N PRO A 57 0.28 -32.78 -15.64
CA PRO A 57 -0.29 -34.08 -15.92
C PRO A 57 0.05 -35.03 -14.77
N LYS A 58 -0.95 -35.82 -14.37
CA LYS A 58 -0.72 -36.98 -13.50
C LYS A 58 0.36 -37.84 -14.15
N PHE A 59 1.31 -38.32 -13.35
CA PHE A 59 2.41 -39.12 -13.88
C PHE A 59 1.88 -40.24 -14.78
N PRO A 60 2.64 -40.66 -15.82
CA PRO A 60 2.16 -41.68 -16.77
C PRO A 60 1.69 -42.97 -16.07
N PHE A 61 2.32 -43.32 -14.95
CA PHE A 61 1.95 -44.51 -14.15
C PHE A 61 0.59 -44.39 -13.46
N GLU A 62 0.05 -43.19 -13.24
CA GLU A 62 -1.26 -42.96 -12.59
C GLU A 62 -2.44 -43.02 -13.57
N GLN A 63 -2.20 -43.02 -14.88
CA GLN A 63 -3.26 -42.97 -15.90
C GLN A 63 -4.08 -44.27 -15.98
N HIS A 64 -3.54 -45.39 -15.47
CA HIS A 64 -4.19 -46.70 -15.55
C HIS A 64 -4.52 -47.30 -14.17
N LEU A 65 -4.42 -46.51 -13.09
CA LEU A 65 -4.77 -47.00 -11.76
C LEU A 65 -6.31 -46.99 -11.54
N PRO A 66 -6.87 -48.03 -10.88
CA PRO A 66 -8.25 -48.01 -10.43
C PRO A 66 -8.51 -46.80 -9.52
N ARG A 67 -9.69 -46.16 -9.67
CA ARG A 67 -10.06 -44.93 -8.92
C ARG A 67 -9.97 -45.09 -7.39
N GLU A 68 -10.12 -46.31 -6.88
CA GLU A 68 -10.04 -46.64 -5.46
C GLU A 68 -8.62 -46.56 -4.90
N VAL A 69 -7.62 -46.97 -5.69
CA VAL A 69 -6.20 -46.92 -5.31
C VAL A 69 -5.65 -45.50 -5.52
N SER A 70 -6.03 -44.85 -6.62
CA SER A 70 -5.64 -43.46 -6.92
C SER A 70 -6.09 -42.48 -5.83
N LYS A 71 -7.25 -42.69 -5.21
CA LYS A 71 -7.75 -41.86 -4.09
C LYS A 71 -6.98 -42.05 -2.78
N LYS A 72 -6.33 -43.21 -2.57
CA LYS A 72 -5.57 -43.55 -1.36
C LYS A 72 -4.08 -43.21 -1.46
N LEU A 73 -3.59 -42.85 -2.65
CA LEU A 73 -2.22 -42.35 -2.83
C LEU A 73 -2.02 -41.07 -2.00
N THR A 74 -0.99 -41.09 -1.15
CA THR A 74 -0.58 -39.95 -0.29
C THR A 74 -0.42 -38.66 -1.09
N GLN A 75 0.03 -38.77 -2.35
CA GLN A 75 0.15 -37.65 -3.28
C GLN A 75 -1.20 -37.02 -3.66
N THR A 76 -2.25 -37.81 -3.87
CA THR A 76 -3.60 -37.30 -4.19
C THR A 76 -4.20 -36.58 -2.99
N ILE A 77 -3.95 -37.09 -1.79
CA ILE A 77 -4.39 -36.46 -0.52
C ILE A 77 -3.60 -35.17 -0.27
N ALA A 78 -2.28 -35.17 -0.46
CA ALA A 78 -1.43 -34.00 -0.32
C ALA A 78 -1.76 -32.91 -1.36
N ASN A 79 -1.96 -33.26 -2.64
CA ASN A 79 -2.36 -32.30 -3.66
C ASN A 79 -3.76 -31.72 -3.38
N ARG A 80 -4.67 -32.51 -2.80
CA ARG A 80 -5.99 -32.02 -2.38
C ARG A 80 -5.91 -31.10 -1.18
N SER A 81 -5.08 -31.40 -0.18
CA SER A 81 -4.89 -30.54 0.99
C SER A 81 -4.22 -29.22 0.60
N ILE A 82 -3.21 -29.26 -0.28
CA ILE A 82 -2.56 -28.05 -0.84
C ILE A 82 -3.59 -27.17 -1.56
N ARG A 83 -4.47 -27.75 -2.39
CA ARG A 83 -5.54 -26.97 -3.05
C ARG A 83 -6.53 -26.35 -2.06
N ILE A 84 -6.90 -27.07 -1.02
CA ILE A 84 -7.79 -26.54 0.03
C ILE A 84 -7.10 -25.35 0.74
N TRP A 85 -5.83 -25.51 1.12
CA TRP A 85 -5.08 -24.43 1.76
C TRP A 85 -4.86 -23.23 0.84
N GLN A 86 -4.61 -23.45 -0.45
CA GLN A 86 -4.53 -22.36 -1.42
C GLN A 86 -5.86 -21.60 -1.53
N PHE A 87 -6.99 -22.31 -1.56
CA PHE A 87 -8.30 -21.66 -1.57
C PHE A 87 -8.56 -20.86 -0.29
N VAL A 88 -8.26 -21.44 0.88
CA VAL A 88 -8.36 -20.74 2.18
C VAL A 88 -7.47 -19.50 2.19
N PHE A 89 -6.23 -19.61 1.69
CA PHE A 89 -5.30 -18.50 1.60
C PHE A 89 -5.85 -17.38 0.72
N VAL A 90 -6.37 -17.71 -0.47
CA VAL A 90 -6.96 -16.73 -1.38
C VAL A 90 -8.15 -16.03 -0.73
N LEU A 91 -9.03 -16.77 -0.06
CA LEU A 91 -10.19 -16.21 0.65
C LEU A 91 -9.75 -15.27 1.79
N LEU A 92 -8.75 -15.68 2.59
CA LEU A 92 -8.19 -14.83 3.64
C LEU A 92 -7.52 -13.57 3.08
N ALA A 93 -6.76 -13.70 2.00
CA ALA A 93 -6.11 -12.58 1.34
C ALA A 93 -7.14 -11.56 0.83
N PHE A 94 -8.22 -12.03 0.18
CA PHE A 94 -9.32 -11.16 -0.24
C PHE A 94 -10.05 -10.54 0.95
N SER A 95 -10.22 -11.26 2.06
CA SER A 95 -10.85 -10.72 3.27
C SER A 95 -10.02 -9.59 3.88
N VAL A 96 -8.71 -9.80 4.07
CA VAL A 96 -7.79 -8.77 4.60
C VAL A 96 -7.70 -7.57 3.65
N PHE A 97 -7.58 -7.82 2.35
CA PHE A 97 -7.54 -6.74 1.36
C PHE A 97 -8.86 -5.97 1.31
N GLY A 98 -10.00 -6.66 1.38
CA GLY A 98 -11.33 -6.05 1.44
C GLY A 98 -11.52 -5.20 2.69
N PHE A 99 -11.05 -5.69 3.85
CA PHE A 99 -11.03 -4.91 5.08
C PHE A 99 -10.17 -3.64 4.92
N GLN A 100 -8.97 -3.77 4.34
CA GLN A 100 -8.11 -2.62 4.08
C GLN A 100 -8.79 -1.58 3.18
N VAL A 101 -9.38 -2.01 2.06
CA VAL A 101 -10.11 -1.14 1.13
C VAL A 101 -11.28 -0.44 1.83
N TYR A 102 -12.05 -1.18 2.63
CA TYR A 102 -13.13 -0.63 3.43
C TYR A 102 -12.64 0.49 4.35
N TRP A 103 -11.58 0.26 5.12
CA TRP A 103 -11.03 1.27 6.02
C TRP A 103 -10.44 2.48 5.31
N THR A 104 -9.83 2.29 4.14
CA THR A 104 -9.18 3.41 3.43
C THR A 104 -10.15 4.29 2.66
N PHE A 105 -11.28 3.77 2.19
CA PHE A 105 -12.17 4.50 1.28
C PHE A 105 -13.59 4.71 1.81
N PHE A 106 -14.09 3.83 2.67
CA PHE A 106 -15.50 3.83 3.08
C PHE A 106 -15.71 4.10 4.56
N ALA A 107 -14.72 3.84 5.41
CA ALA A 107 -14.87 4.01 6.85
C ALA A 107 -15.03 5.46 7.31
N ASP A 108 -14.57 6.44 6.52
CA ASP A 108 -14.74 7.86 6.82
C ASP A 108 -16.21 8.29 6.75
N ASP A 109 -16.96 7.79 5.76
CA ASP A 109 -18.37 8.12 5.58
C ASP A 109 -19.33 7.20 6.36
N ALA A 110 -18.96 5.93 6.55
CA ALA A 110 -19.88 4.89 7.04
C ALA A 110 -19.81 4.63 8.55
N ASN A 111 -18.79 5.12 9.26
CA ASN A 111 -18.56 4.76 10.66
C ASN A 111 -18.32 5.98 11.57
N GLU A 112 -19.33 6.33 12.37
CA GLU A 112 -19.29 7.45 13.32
C GLU A 112 -18.14 7.33 14.35
N GLN A 113 -17.79 6.12 14.80
CA GLN A 113 -16.64 5.93 15.69
C GLN A 113 -15.33 6.28 15.01
N PHE A 114 -15.22 6.03 13.70
CA PHE A 114 -14.02 6.35 12.95
C PHE A 114 -13.90 7.85 12.71
N GLN A 115 -15.00 8.53 12.39
CA GLN A 115 -15.06 10.01 12.32
C GLN A 115 -14.64 10.64 13.66
N SER A 116 -15.10 10.07 14.78
CA SER A 116 -14.70 10.54 16.13
C SER A 116 -13.20 10.39 16.41
N LEU A 117 -12.50 9.52 15.69
CA LEU A 117 -11.07 9.27 15.80
C LEU A 117 -10.27 9.92 14.67
N ALA A 118 -10.91 10.33 13.57
CA ALA A 118 -10.29 10.96 12.42
C ALA A 118 -9.54 12.25 12.80
N TYR A 119 -9.96 12.96 13.85
CA TYR A 119 -9.21 14.11 14.37
C TYR A 119 -7.77 13.76 14.80
N LYS A 120 -7.49 12.49 15.14
CA LYS A 120 -6.15 12.00 15.49
C LYS A 120 -5.32 11.58 14.28
N ASP A 121 -5.90 11.50 13.09
CA ASP A 121 -5.13 11.19 11.89
C ASP A 121 -4.19 12.35 11.55
N LEU A 122 -2.90 12.09 11.68
CA LEU A 122 -1.83 13.05 11.42
C LEU A 122 -1.56 13.20 9.92
N ARG A 123 -2.08 12.32 9.08
CA ARG A 123 -1.76 12.29 7.65
C ARG A 123 -2.36 13.48 6.91
N ASN A 124 -3.65 13.76 7.13
CA ASN A 124 -4.28 14.98 6.60
C ASN A 124 -3.63 16.22 7.18
N ARG A 125 -3.44 16.29 8.50
CA ARG A 125 -2.78 17.42 9.16
C ARG A 125 -1.39 17.72 8.61
N ARG A 126 -0.59 16.71 8.28
CA ARG A 126 0.75 16.90 7.68
C ARG A 126 0.65 17.45 6.27
N THR A 127 -0.27 16.95 5.45
CA THR A 127 -0.51 17.47 4.10
C THR A 127 -0.99 18.91 4.16
N THR A 128 -1.93 19.23 5.05
CA THR A 128 -2.48 20.57 5.20
C THR A 128 -1.43 21.54 5.76
N ALA A 129 -0.60 21.09 6.71
CA ALA A 129 0.53 21.85 7.24
C ALA A 129 1.61 22.13 6.17
N ALA A 130 1.90 21.17 5.29
CA ALA A 130 2.86 21.35 4.19
C ALA A 130 2.36 22.35 3.14
N ASN A 131 1.03 22.48 2.98
CA ASN A 131 0.42 23.44 2.06
C ASN A 131 0.28 24.86 2.63
N LEU A 132 0.67 25.10 3.89
CA LEU A 132 0.61 26.43 4.50
C LEU A 132 1.67 27.35 3.86
N ARG A 133 1.21 28.30 3.04
CA ARG A 133 2.01 29.43 2.59
C ARG A 133 2.03 30.50 3.68
N GLY A 134 3.18 31.11 3.98
CA GLY A 134 3.32 32.09 5.08
C GLY A 134 2.21 33.17 5.14
N TRP A 135 2.08 33.82 6.29
CA TRP A 135 1.03 34.81 6.52
C TRP A 135 1.23 36.02 5.59
N MET A 136 0.14 36.52 4.99
CA MET A 136 0.18 37.76 4.23
C MET A 136 -0.36 38.88 5.10
N LEU A 137 0.49 39.87 5.38
CA LEU A 137 0.17 41.00 6.24
C LEU A 137 -0.01 42.25 5.38
N ASP A 138 -0.89 43.15 5.81
CA ASP A 138 -0.96 44.51 5.27
C ASP A 138 0.34 45.29 5.58
N ARG A 139 0.50 46.48 4.97
CA ARG A 139 1.65 47.39 5.10
C ARG A 139 2.11 47.67 6.53
N ASN A 140 1.22 47.52 7.50
CA ASN A 140 1.52 47.73 8.92
C ASN A 140 2.32 46.59 9.55
N GLY A 141 2.46 45.43 8.87
CA GLY A 141 3.21 44.28 9.35
C GLY A 141 2.68 43.65 10.64
N LYS A 142 1.46 44.01 11.07
CA LYS A 142 0.82 43.51 12.30
C LYS A 142 -0.09 42.33 11.99
N LEU A 143 -0.05 41.31 12.85
CA LEU A 143 -0.88 40.10 12.75
C LEU A 143 -2.39 40.40 12.73
N GLY A 144 -2.83 41.45 13.43
CA GLY A 144 -4.23 41.89 13.44
C GLY A 144 -4.75 42.42 12.10
N GLY A 145 -3.86 42.73 11.14
CA GLY A 145 -4.18 43.15 9.78
C GLY A 145 -3.75 42.12 8.73
N ALA A 146 -3.83 40.83 9.06
CA ALA A 146 -3.52 39.77 8.10
C ALA A 146 -4.55 39.75 6.96
N LEU A 147 -4.06 39.91 5.72
CA LEU A 147 -4.85 39.82 4.50
C LEU A 147 -5.26 38.38 4.18
N ALA A 148 -4.41 37.42 4.55
CA ALA A 148 -4.71 36.01 4.48
C ALA A 148 -4.32 35.32 5.79
N TYR A 149 -5.25 34.58 6.37
CA TYR A 149 -5.09 33.87 7.64
C TYR A 149 -5.56 32.42 7.50
N TYR A 150 -5.22 31.62 8.51
CA TYR A 150 -5.60 30.21 8.58
C TYR A 150 -6.70 30.01 9.60
N LYS A 151 -7.75 29.28 9.22
CA LYS A 151 -8.82 28.83 10.11
C LYS A 151 -8.95 27.32 10.05
N LEU A 152 -9.40 26.73 11.14
CA LEU A 152 -9.79 25.33 11.18
C LEU A 152 -11.22 25.22 10.66
N ASN A 153 -11.45 24.39 9.64
CA ASN A 153 -12.80 24.04 9.21
C ASN A 153 -13.42 23.00 10.16
N ALA A 154 -14.73 22.76 10.02
CA ALA A 154 -15.47 21.77 10.81
C ALA A 154 -14.86 20.35 10.70
N ASP A 155 -14.29 20.04 9.53
CA ASP A 155 -13.64 18.77 9.23
C ASP A 155 -12.20 18.66 9.80
N GLY A 156 -11.74 19.67 10.56
CA GLY A 156 -10.41 19.71 11.16
C GLY A 156 -9.28 20.11 10.20
N ASP A 157 -9.61 20.42 8.94
CA ASP A 157 -8.66 20.90 7.95
C ASP A 157 -8.33 22.38 8.12
N ILE A 158 -7.05 22.72 7.94
CA ILE A 158 -6.57 24.10 7.95
C ILE A 158 -6.78 24.73 6.58
N THR A 159 -7.73 25.65 6.47
CA THR A 159 -8.00 26.38 5.22
C THR A 159 -7.49 27.81 5.29
N ARG A 160 -7.02 28.31 4.14
CA ARG A 160 -6.63 29.71 3.98
C ARG A 160 -7.87 30.54 3.65
N SER A 161 -8.12 31.55 4.46
CA SER A 161 -9.24 32.48 4.29
C SER A 161 -8.70 33.90 4.16
N TYR A 162 -9.45 34.77 3.53
CA TYR A 162 -9.03 36.15 3.21
C TYR A 162 -9.82 37.15 4.04
N ALA A 163 -9.21 38.30 4.34
CA ALA A 163 -9.84 39.35 5.13
C ALA A 163 -11.17 39.85 4.53
N LEU A 164 -11.32 39.78 3.19
CA LEU A 164 -12.57 40.11 2.48
C LEU A 164 -13.74 39.15 2.78
N GLU A 165 -13.47 37.92 3.23
CA GLU A 165 -14.53 36.95 3.57
C GLU A 165 -15.07 37.13 4.98
N LYS A 166 -14.53 38.11 5.73
CA LYS A 166 -14.89 38.39 7.13
C LYS A 166 -15.99 39.46 7.27
N GLU A 167 -16.30 40.16 6.18
CA GLU A 167 -17.40 41.14 6.06
C GLU A 167 -18.65 40.47 5.50
#